data_AF-K0TFI3-F1
#
_entry.id   AF-K0TFI3-F1
#
_cell.length_a   1.000
_cell.length_b   1.000
_cell.length_c   1.000
_cell.angle_alpha   90.00
_cell.angle_beta   90.00
_cell.angle_gamma   90.00
#
_symmetry.space_group_name_H-M   'P 1'
#
loop_
_entity.id
_entity.type
_entity.pdbx_description
1 polymer ?
#
loop_
_entity_poly.entity_id
_entity_poly.type
_entity_poly.pdbx_seq_one_letter_code
_entity_poly.pdbx_strand_id
1 'polypeptide(L)'
;MLSGRGARVLSADDRSVLEFGPGGRVRRTDLSLEECVRASDVVVSGVPDPDFRVPTEWIREGSTVINVASGHGGNFDEGTVGDVPGVTYVPHVGRVTVAALQYNLICLHKNYHS
;
A
#
# COMPACT_ATOMS: atom_id res chain seq x y z
N MET A 1 -10.98 -3.43 1.36
CA MET A 1 -10.57 -4.65 2.10
C MET A 1 -10.01 -4.32 3.49
N LEU A 2 -9.03 -3.42 3.60
CA LEU A 2 -8.40 -3.08 4.90
C LEU A 2 -9.36 -2.41 5.90
N SER A 3 -10.14 -1.43 5.47
CA SER A 3 -11.13 -0.75 6.33
C SER A 3 -12.25 -1.67 6.83
N GLY A 4 -12.61 -2.68 6.03
CA GLY A 4 -13.55 -3.73 6.42
C GLY A 4 -13.03 -4.67 7.51
N ARG A 5 -11.73 -4.63 7.81
CA ARG A 5 -11.09 -5.37 8.92
C ARG A 5 -10.70 -4.47 10.10
N GLY A 6 -11.26 -3.25 10.17
CA GLY A 6 -11.08 -2.34 11.30
C GLY A 6 -9.93 -1.35 11.17
N ALA A 7 -9.19 -1.35 10.06
CA ALA A 7 -8.17 -0.34 9.82
C ALA A 7 -8.78 1.03 9.45
N ARG A 8 -8.16 2.12 9.87
CA ARG A 8 -8.37 3.44 9.26
C ARG A 8 -7.49 3.52 8.01
N VAL A 9 -8.08 3.78 6.84
CA VAL A 9 -7.33 3.80 5.57
C VAL A 9 -7.38 5.19 4.97
N LEU A 10 -6.20 5.78 4.76
CA LEU A 10 -6.03 7.01 4.00
C LEU A 10 -5.68 6.63 2.55
N SER A 11 -6.58 6.91 1.62
CA SER A 11 -6.41 6.65 0.19
C SER A 11 -6.13 7.95 -0.51
N ALA A 12 -4.89 8.15 -0.95
CA ALA A 12 -4.47 9.32 -1.70
C ALA A 12 -4.50 9.05 -3.22
N ASP A 13 -4.99 10.03 -3.98
CA ASP A 13 -4.91 10.09 -5.44
C ASP A 13 -4.32 11.45 -5.88
N ASP A 14 -4.26 11.70 -7.19
CA ASP A 14 -3.68 12.92 -7.77
C ASP A 14 -4.45 14.21 -7.41
N ARG A 15 -5.69 14.10 -6.92
CA ARG A 15 -6.63 15.22 -6.73
C ARG A 15 -7.21 15.30 -5.32
N SER A 16 -7.12 14.23 -4.54
CA SER A 16 -7.81 14.13 -3.26
C SER A 16 -7.28 13.03 -2.35
N VAL A 17 -7.61 13.17 -1.08
CA VAL A 17 -7.46 12.11 -0.09
C VAL A 17 -8.83 11.71 0.45
N LEU A 18 -9.09 10.41 0.48
CA LEU A 18 -10.27 9.81 1.08
C LEU A 18 -9.88 9.01 2.33
N GLU A 19 -10.58 9.24 3.43
CA GLU A 19 -10.50 8.41 4.63
C GLU A 19 -11.63 7.37 4.61
N PHE A 20 -11.25 6.10 4.66
CA PHE A 20 -12.15 4.98 4.89
C PHE A 20 -12.09 4.56 6.36
N GLY A 21 -13.22 4.65 7.03
CA GLY A 21 -13.37 4.29 8.44
C GLY A 21 -14.27 3.06 8.66
N PRO A 22 -14.52 2.72 9.94
CA PRO A 22 -15.35 1.58 10.32
C PRO A 22 -16.76 1.64 9.73
N GLY A 23 -17.32 0.47 9.42
CA GLY A 23 -18.67 0.36 8.87
C GLY A 23 -18.82 0.85 7.43
N GLY A 24 -17.72 0.99 6.69
CA GLY A 24 -17.75 1.42 5.28
C GLY A 24 -17.94 2.92 5.09
N ARG A 25 -17.75 3.73 6.14
CA ARG A 25 -17.84 5.20 6.04
C ARG A 25 -16.66 5.73 5.22
N VAL A 26 -16.95 6.59 4.25
CA VAL A 26 -15.94 7.24 3.40
C VAL A 26 -16.12 8.74 3.52
N ARG A 27 -15.02 9.47 3.72
CA ARG A 27 -15.00 10.93 3.84
C ARG A 27 -13.82 11.50 3.08
N ARG A 28 -14.00 12.67 2.48
CA ARG A 28 -12.88 13.46 1.95
C ARG A 28 -12.14 14.13 3.11
N THR A 29 -10.83 14.22 3.00
CA THR A 29 -9.96 14.88 3.97
C THR A 29 -9.16 15.96 3.27
N ASP A 30 -8.70 16.94 4.05
CA ASP A 30 -7.80 18.00 3.59
C ASP A 30 -6.32 17.69 3.93
N LEU A 31 -6.02 16.47 4.38
CA LEU A 31 -4.66 16.02 4.64
C LEU A 31 -3.87 15.98 3.32
N SER A 32 -2.65 16.48 3.38
CA SER A 32 -1.65 16.30 2.34
C SER A 32 -1.16 14.85 2.27
N LEU A 33 -0.51 14.48 1.17
CA LEU A 33 0.13 13.17 1.01
C LEU A 33 1.16 12.93 2.12
N GLU A 34 1.97 13.93 2.44
CA GLU A 34 2.99 13.87 3.48
C GLU A 34 2.39 13.59 4.87
N GLU A 35 1.31 14.30 5.24
CA GLU A 35 0.59 14.05 6.49
C GLU A 35 0.00 12.63 6.54
N CYS A 36 -0.51 12.14 5.41
CA CYS A 36 -1.04 10.78 5.32
C CYS A 36 0.05 9.73 5.55
N VAL A 37 1.22 9.88 4.91
CA VAL A 37 2.33 8.94 5.06
C VAL A 37 2.85 8.94 6.50
N ARG A 38 3.07 10.12 7.11
CA ARG A 38 3.54 10.23 8.49
C ARG A 38 2.57 9.67 9.53
N ALA A 39 1.26 9.76 9.26
CA ALA A 39 0.23 9.25 10.16
C ALA A 39 -0.03 7.72 10.02
N SER A 40 0.64 7.05 9.08
CA SER A 40 0.33 5.66 8.71
C SER A 40 1.34 4.67 9.31
N ASP A 41 0.83 3.62 9.97
CA ASP A 41 1.64 2.48 10.42
C ASP A 41 1.95 1.50 9.28
N VAL A 42 1.16 1.56 8.20
CA VAL A 42 1.35 0.78 6.99
C VAL A 42 1.19 1.70 5.78
N VAL A 43 2.20 1.76 4.93
CA VAL A 43 2.20 2.56 3.70
C VAL A 43 2.24 1.61 2.51
N VAL A 44 1.28 1.75 1.60
CA VAL A 44 1.22 0.98 0.35
C VAL A 44 1.24 1.97 -0.81
N SER A 45 2.24 1.85 -1.68
CA SER A 45 2.34 2.69 -2.88
C SER A 45 2.37 1.83 -4.14
N GLY A 46 1.70 2.30 -5.18
CA GLY A 46 1.57 1.62 -6.47
C GLY A 46 1.33 2.61 -7.62
N VAL A 47 1.94 3.79 -7.52
CA VAL A 47 1.83 4.86 -8.52
C VAL A 47 2.63 4.43 -9.76
N PRO A 48 2.01 4.42 -10.97
CA PRO A 48 2.66 3.94 -12.19
C PRO A 48 3.66 4.92 -12.81
N ASP A 49 3.75 6.13 -12.25
CA ASP A 49 4.71 7.15 -12.67
C ASP A 49 6.14 6.75 -12.23
N PRO A 50 7.10 6.62 -13.17
CA PRO A 50 8.48 6.25 -12.85
C PRO A 50 9.23 7.30 -12.03
N ASP A 51 8.80 8.56 -12.09
CA ASP A 51 9.45 9.67 -11.37
C ASP A 51 8.84 9.89 -9.97
N PHE A 52 7.71 9.22 -9.68
CA PHE A 52 7.07 9.34 -8.38
C PHE A 52 7.83 8.56 -7.30
N ARG A 53 8.23 9.30 -6.26
CA ARG A 53 8.92 8.78 -5.07
C ARG A 53 8.24 9.28 -3.81
N VAL A 54 8.04 8.38 -2.85
CA VAL A 54 7.70 8.75 -1.47
C VAL A 54 9.01 9.00 -0.72
N PRO A 55 9.23 10.23 -0.22
CA PRO A 55 10.44 10.55 0.53
C PRO A 55 10.56 9.72 1.82
N THR A 56 11.75 9.20 2.07
CA THR A 56 12.04 8.30 3.20
C THR A 56 11.81 9.00 4.55
N GLU A 57 12.01 10.32 4.62
CA GLU A 57 11.77 11.15 5.80
C GLU A 57 10.28 11.28 6.19
N TRP A 58 9.35 10.84 5.34
CA TRP A 58 7.93 10.77 5.69
C TRP A 58 7.57 9.45 6.36
N ILE A 59 8.41 8.43 6.22
CA ILE A 59 8.14 7.08 6.69
C ILE A 59 8.37 7.03 8.20
N ARG A 60 7.33 6.58 8.91
CA ARG A 60 7.37 6.43 10.37
C ARG A 60 8.25 5.23 10.76
N GLU A 61 9.02 5.38 11.83
CA GLU A 61 9.73 4.25 12.47
C GLU A 61 8.77 3.12 12.84
N GLY A 62 9.20 1.87 12.68
CA GLY A 62 8.39 0.69 12.97
C GLY A 62 7.28 0.39 11.95
N SER A 63 7.13 1.20 10.90
CA SER A 63 6.07 1.04 9.91
C SER A 63 6.33 -0.10 8.92
N THR A 64 5.27 -0.62 8.32
CA THR A 64 5.38 -1.53 7.18
C THR A 64 5.21 -0.77 5.88
N VAL A 65 6.17 -0.91 4.97
CA VAL A 65 6.17 -0.22 3.68
C VAL A 65 6.09 -1.25 2.56
N ILE A 66 5.10 -1.12 1.68
CA ILE A 66 4.82 -2.08 0.62
C ILE A 66 4.84 -1.36 -0.73
N ASN A 67 5.74 -1.81 -1.61
CA ASN A 67 5.80 -1.36 -2.98
C ASN A 67 5.04 -2.32 -3.90
N VAL A 68 4.01 -1.78 -4.56
CA VAL A 68 3.15 -2.48 -5.52
C VAL A 68 3.42 -1.99 -6.95
N ALA A 69 4.18 -0.90 -7.13
CA ALA A 69 4.50 -0.39 -8.45
C ALA A 69 5.35 -1.38 -9.25
N SER A 70 5.02 -1.52 -10.53
CA SER A 70 5.69 -2.40 -11.48
C SER A 70 6.76 -1.68 -12.32
N GLY A 71 6.91 -0.36 -12.18
CA GLY A 71 7.85 0.47 -12.94
C GLY A 71 9.31 0.33 -12.50
N HIS A 72 10.24 0.72 -13.38
CA HIS A 72 11.67 0.78 -13.05
C HIS A 72 11.93 1.88 -12.02
N GLY A 73 12.57 1.54 -10.90
CA GLY A 73 12.94 2.47 -9.84
C GLY A 73 12.04 2.46 -8.59
N GLY A 74 10.85 1.84 -8.65
CA GLY A 74 9.91 1.74 -7.53
C GLY A 74 9.40 3.09 -7.01
N ASN A 75 8.41 3.08 -6.11
CA ASN A 75 7.95 4.32 -5.47
C ASN A 75 8.70 4.66 -4.19
N PHE A 76 9.65 3.83 -3.77
CA PHE A 76 10.48 4.04 -2.59
C PHE A 76 11.94 3.84 -2.95
N ASP A 77 12.83 4.57 -2.29
CA ASP A 77 14.26 4.37 -2.44
C ASP A 77 14.72 3.18 -1.61
N GLU A 78 15.05 2.08 -2.29
CA GLU A 78 15.49 0.83 -1.65
C GLU A 78 16.77 1.00 -0.85
N GLY A 79 17.61 1.99 -1.20
CA GLY A 79 18.87 2.25 -0.50
C GLY A 79 18.69 2.90 0.86
N THR A 80 17.54 3.55 1.12
CA THR A 80 17.32 4.33 2.36
C THR A 80 16.12 3.85 3.18
N VAL A 81 15.10 3.25 2.54
CA VAL A 81 13.88 2.79 3.24
C VAL A 81 14.18 1.70 4.28
N GLY A 82 15.18 0.86 4.03
CA GLY A 82 15.60 -0.20 4.95
C GLY A 82 16.37 0.31 6.17
N ASP A 83 16.92 1.53 6.11
CA ASP A 83 17.68 2.14 7.20
C ASP A 83 16.77 2.80 8.25
N VAL A 84 15.48 2.99 7.93
CA VAL A 84 14.51 3.56 8.88
C VAL A 84 14.30 2.57 10.04
N PRO A 85 14.52 2.99 11.30
CA PRO A 85 14.45 2.10 12.45
C PRO A 85 13.15 1.29 12.53
N GLY A 86 13.30 -0.04 12.59
CA GLY A 86 12.19 -0.98 12.78
C GLY A 86 11.24 -1.12 11.57
N VAL A 87 11.55 -0.51 10.43
CA VAL A 87 10.70 -0.63 9.24
C VAL A 87 10.77 -2.03 8.65
N THR A 88 9.61 -2.53 8.23
CA THR A 88 9.49 -3.73 7.40
C THR A 88 9.21 -3.32 5.96
N TYR A 89 10.19 -3.46 5.07
CA TYR A 89 10.04 -3.12 3.66
C TYR A 89 9.76 -4.35 2.78
N VAL A 90 8.73 -4.25 1.94
CA VAL A 90 8.36 -5.25 0.94
C VAL A 90 8.53 -4.66 -0.47
N PRO A 91 9.62 -4.98 -1.19
CA PRO A 91 9.99 -4.31 -2.43
C PRO A 91 9.15 -4.71 -3.64
N HIS A 92 8.68 -5.95 -3.70
CA HIS A 92 7.94 -6.47 -4.85
C HIS A 92 6.85 -7.45 -4.45
N VAL A 93 5.61 -7.17 -4.84
CA VAL A 93 4.45 -8.06 -4.62
C VAL A 93 4.17 -9.02 -5.79
N GLY A 94 4.85 -8.88 -6.93
CA GLY A 94 4.51 -9.61 -8.17
C GLY A 94 4.47 -11.14 -8.01
N ARG A 95 5.40 -11.72 -7.25
CA ARG A 95 5.40 -13.17 -6.95
C ARG A 95 4.18 -13.59 -6.13
N VAL A 96 3.76 -12.76 -5.18
CA VAL A 96 2.57 -12.99 -4.37
C VAL A 96 1.31 -12.87 -5.23
N THR A 97 1.28 -11.93 -6.18
CA THR A 97 0.18 -11.80 -7.15
C THR A 97 0.00 -13.06 -7.98
N VAL A 98 1.08 -13.65 -8.51
CA VAL A 98 1.00 -14.90 -9.28
C VAL A 98 0.46 -16.05 -8.41
N ALA A 99 0.97 -16.20 -7.19
CA ALA A 99 0.49 -17.22 -6.25
C ALA A 99 -1.00 -17.03 -5.90
N ALA A 100 -1.44 -15.78 -5.70
CA ALA A 100 -2.84 -15.46 -5.44
C ALA A 100 -3.75 -15.83 -6.63
N LEU A 101 -3.30 -15.61 -7.87
CA LEU A 101 -4.05 -16.02 -9.06
C LEU A 101 -4.18 -17.55 -9.17
N GLN A 102 -3.11 -18.29 -8.86
CA GLN A 102 -3.15 -19.76 -8.83
C GLN A 102 -4.11 -20.27 -7.75
N TYR A 103 -4.10 -19.67 -6.56
CA TYR A 103 -5.04 -20.00 -5.50
C TYR A 103 -6.49 -19.73 -5.92
N ASN A 104 -6.75 -18.55 -6.51
CA ASN A 104 -8.07 -18.18 -7.01
C ASN A 104 -8.57 -19.17 -8.08
N LEU A 105 -7.69 -19.65 -8.97
CA LEU A 105 -8.03 -20.66 -9.97
C LEU A 105 -8.47 -21.98 -9.33
N ILE A 106 -7.76 -22.45 -8.30
CA ILE A 106 -8.14 -23.66 -7.57
C ILE A 106 -9.50 -23.49 -6.88
N CYS A 107 -9.74 -22.33 -6.26
CA CYS A 107 -11.04 -22.02 -5.64
C CYS A 107 -12.19 -22.03 -6.66
N LEU A 108 -11.98 -21.45 -7.84
CA LEU A 108 -12.98 -21.48 -8.92
C LEU A 108 -13.30 -22.91 -9.35
N HIS A 109 -12.29 -23.76 -9.53
CA HIS A 109 -12.51 -25.15 -9.88
C HIS A 109 -13.31 -25.88 -8.80
N LYS A 110 -12.95 -25.72 -7.52
CA LYS A 110 -13.66 -26.34 -6.39
C LYS A 110 -15.11 -25.89 -6.25
N ASN A 111 -15.42 -24.65 -6.58
CA ASN A 111 -16.76 -24.10 -6.39
C ASN A 111 -17.75 -24.49 -7.49
N TYR A 112 -17.27 -24.85 -8.69
CA TYR A 112 -18.13 -25.05 -9.87
C TYR A 112 -17.92 -26.38 -10.60
N HIS A 113 -16.86 -27.14 -10.28
CA HIS A 113 -16.48 -28.37 -10.97
C HIS A 113 -16.04 -29.50 -10.03
N SER A 114 -16.22 -29.33 -8.71
CA SER A 114 -16.04 -30.38 -7.70
C SER A 114 -17.36 -30.67 -7.00
#